data_AF-A0A1G8PUK6-F1
#
_entry.id   AF-A0A1G8PUK6-F1
#
_cell.length_a   1.000
_cell.length_b   1.000
_cell.length_c   1.000
_cell.angle_alpha   90.00
_cell.angle_beta   90.00
_cell.angle_gamma   90.00
#
_symmetry.space_group_name_H-M   'P 1'
#
loop_
_entity.id
_entity.type
_entity.pdbx_description
1 polymer ?
#
loop_
_entity_poly.entity_id
_entity_poly.type
_entity_poly.pdbx_seq_one_letter_code
_entity_poly.pdbx_strand_id
1 'polypeptide(L)'
;MPRRWFTWLIYALIGLAAFYVVSQLFTNTAGFLTSIIVMIGVAAAIYGLIYFVFIRKRVSGGNTNEMKKYKQAVKQSKQKYGTSTPDTTKMTKTAKKPAKKRKAAPSHLRVINGTKGKDKDNNRATF
;
A
#
# COMPACT_ATOMS: atom_id res chain seq x y z
N MET A 1 -4.62 -48.99 20.99
CA MET A 1 -5.88 -49.46 21.62
C MET A 1 -6.89 -48.31 21.56
N PRO A 2 -8.02 -48.43 20.84
CA PRO A 2 -8.94 -47.31 20.68
C PRO A 2 -9.60 -46.96 22.02
N ARG A 3 -9.54 -45.68 22.40
CA ARG A 3 -10.08 -45.10 23.64
C ARG A 3 -11.62 -45.08 23.61
N ARG A 4 -12.27 -46.24 23.55
CA ARG A 4 -13.74 -46.40 23.43
C ARG A 4 -14.53 -45.58 24.45
N TRP A 5 -13.98 -45.37 25.64
CA TRP A 5 -14.54 -44.48 26.66
C TRP A 5 -14.69 -43.02 26.18
N PHE A 6 -13.70 -42.50 25.47
CA PHE A 6 -13.72 -41.15 24.93
C PHE A 6 -14.81 -40.98 23.86
N THR A 7 -15.09 -42.03 23.08
CA THR A 7 -16.17 -42.04 22.10
C THR A 7 -17.55 -41.90 22.77
N TRP A 8 -17.78 -42.60 23.90
CA TRP A 8 -19.01 -42.45 24.69
C TRP A 8 -19.16 -41.06 25.28
N LEU A 9 -18.08 -40.46 25.77
CA LEU A 9 -18.09 -39.07 26.26
C LEU A 9 -18.46 -38.08 25.16
N ILE A 10 -17.95 -38.26 23.94
CA ILE A 10 -18.30 -37.41 22.79
C ILE A 10 -19.79 -37.53 22.48
N TYR A 11 -20.35 -38.75 22.44
CA TYR A 11 -21.77 -38.94 22.20
C TYR A 11 -22.65 -38.33 23.31
N ALA A 12 -22.24 -38.45 24.58
CA ALA A 12 -22.92 -37.79 25.69
C ALA A 12 -22.87 -36.27 25.56
N LEU A 13 -21.73 -35.69 25.16
CA LEU A 13 -21.58 -34.25 24.96
C LEU A 13 -22.47 -33.75 23.81
N ILE A 14 -22.49 -34.47 22.69
CA ILE A 14 -23.34 -34.15 21.54
C ILE A 14 -24.82 -34.26 21.92
N GLY A 15 -25.22 -35.34 22.61
CA GLY A 15 -26.58 -35.54 23.07
C GLY A 15 -27.04 -34.44 24.04
N LEU A 16 -26.17 -34.04 24.98
CA LEU A 16 -26.45 -32.95 25.91
C LEU A 16 -26.56 -31.60 25.20
N ALA A 17 -25.70 -31.33 24.22
CA ALA A 17 -25.77 -30.12 23.41
C ALA A 17 -27.08 -30.06 22.61
N ALA A 18 -27.47 -31.17 21.97
CA ALA A 18 -28.73 -31.26 21.24
C ALA A 18 -29.94 -31.07 22.18
N PHE A 19 -29.92 -31.73 23.35
CA PHE A 19 -30.97 -31.58 24.36
C PHE A 19 -31.10 -30.14 24.85
N TYR A 20 -29.97 -29.45 25.09
CA TYR A 20 -29.97 -28.04 25.47
C TYR A 20 -30.61 -27.16 24.40
N VAL A 21 -30.27 -27.37 23.12
CA VAL A 21 -30.85 -26.61 22.00
C VAL A 21 -32.35 -26.84 21.91
N VAL A 22 -32.81 -28.10 21.99
CA VAL A 22 -34.24 -28.44 21.96
C VAL A 22 -34.96 -27.83 23.16
N SER A 23 -34.40 -27.95 24.36
CA SER A 23 -34.97 -27.36 25.57
C SER A 23 -35.09 -25.84 25.45
N GLN A 24 -34.05 -25.16 24.96
CA GLN A 24 -34.04 -23.71 24.75
C GLN A 24 -35.09 -23.30 23.71
N LEU A 25 -35.31 -24.14 22.70
CA LEU A 25 -36.31 -23.88 21.66
C LEU A 25 -37.73 -23.92 22.22
N PHE A 26 -38.04 -24.79 23.19
CA PHE A 26 -39.37 -24.85 23.80
C PHE A 26 -39.58 -23.84 24.94
N THR A 27 -38.54 -23.53 25.72
CA THR A 27 -38.67 -22.62 26.86
C THR A 27 -38.48 -21.15 26.49
N ASN A 28 -37.63 -20.85 25.50
CA ASN A 28 -37.31 -19.47 25.10
C ASN A 28 -36.85 -19.36 23.64
N THR A 29 -37.75 -19.70 22.71
CA THR A 29 -37.50 -19.60 21.26
C THR A 29 -37.10 -18.18 20.84
N ALA A 30 -37.81 -17.17 21.37
CA ALA A 30 -37.60 -15.78 21.00
C ALA A 30 -36.22 -15.27 21.43
N GLY A 31 -35.80 -15.57 22.67
CA GLY A 31 -34.48 -15.21 23.18
C GLY A 31 -33.35 -15.92 22.44
N PHE A 32 -33.53 -17.19 22.07
CA PHE A 32 -32.55 -17.93 21.26
C PHE A 32 -32.37 -17.32 19.86
N LEU A 33 -33.46 -16.96 19.19
CA LEU A 33 -33.36 -16.35 17.86
C LEU A 33 -32.77 -14.94 17.93
N THR A 34 -33.15 -14.18 18.96
CA THR A 34 -32.62 -12.83 19.20
C THR A 34 -31.12 -12.89 19.50
N SER A 35 -30.65 -13.87 20.28
CA SER A 35 -29.23 -14.02 20.59
C SER A 35 -28.39 -14.36 19.35
N ILE A 36 -28.90 -15.17 18.43
CA ILE A 36 -28.25 -15.43 17.12
C ILE A 36 -28.13 -14.14 16.31
N ILE A 37 -29.21 -13.38 16.20
CA ILE A 37 -29.22 -12.11 15.45
C ILE A 37 -28.25 -11.12 16.08
N VAL A 38 -28.26 -10.99 17.41
CA VAL A 38 -27.33 -10.11 18.14
C VAL A 38 -25.89 -10.57 17.98
N MET A 39 -25.60 -11.88 18.04
CA MET A 39 -24.26 -12.42 17.82
C MET A 39 -23.75 -12.06 16.42
N ILE A 40 -24.57 -12.29 15.40
CA ILE A 40 -24.24 -11.94 14.01
C ILE A 40 -24.04 -10.43 13.88
N GLY A 41 -24.93 -9.63 14.48
CA GLY A 41 -24.86 -8.17 14.49
C GLY A 41 -23.58 -7.65 15.14
N VAL A 42 -23.18 -8.20 16.29
CA VAL A 42 -21.94 -7.85 16.99
C VAL A 42 -20.73 -8.28 16.17
N ALA A 43 -20.72 -9.49 15.61
CA ALA A 43 -19.63 -9.95 14.75
C ALA A 43 -19.47 -9.05 13.51
N ALA A 44 -20.58 -8.68 12.87
CA ALA A 44 -20.59 -7.76 11.74
C ALA A 44 -20.15 -6.35 12.14
N ALA A 45 -20.55 -5.86 13.31
CA ALA A 45 -20.13 -4.57 13.84
C ALA A 45 -18.62 -4.53 14.12
N ILE A 46 -18.07 -5.57 14.75
CA ILE A 46 -16.63 -5.69 15.01
C ILE A 46 -15.86 -5.79 13.70
N TYR A 47 -16.30 -6.65 12.77
CA TYR A 47 -15.69 -6.76 11.44
C TYR A 47 -15.73 -5.44 10.68
N GLY A 48 -16.88 -4.77 10.70
CA GLY A 48 -17.08 -3.45 10.11
C GLY A 48 -16.16 -2.39 10.72
N LEU A 49 -16.00 -2.39 12.04
CA LEU A 49 -15.10 -1.47 12.75
C LEU A 49 -13.64 -1.73 12.37
N ILE A 50 -13.20 -2.99 12.35
CA ILE A 50 -11.84 -3.36 11.95
C ILE A 50 -11.59 -2.98 10.49
N TYR A 51 -12.52 -3.31 9.59
CA TYR A 51 -12.44 -2.95 8.18
C TYR A 51 -12.40 -1.43 7.98
N PHE A 52 -13.24 -0.69 8.70
CA PHE A 52 -13.29 0.76 8.63
C PHE A 52 -12.03 1.42 9.18
N VAL A 53 -11.48 0.93 10.29
CA VAL A 53 -10.30 1.54 10.92
C VAL A 53 -9.01 1.17 10.17
N PHE A 54 -8.84 -0.11 9.80
CA PHE A 54 -7.59 -0.61 9.22
C PHE A 54 -7.57 -0.61 7.69
N ILE A 55 -8.68 -0.95 7.04
CA ILE A 55 -8.74 -1.08 5.57
C ILE A 55 -9.20 0.21 4.91
N ARG A 56 -10.18 0.95 5.46
CA ARG A 56 -10.60 2.24 4.89
C ARG A 56 -9.43 3.24 4.80
N LYS A 57 -8.53 3.25 5.79
CA LYS A 57 -7.33 4.11 5.76
C LYS A 57 -6.33 3.71 4.67
N ARG A 58 -6.19 2.42 4.34
CA ARG A 58 -5.34 1.98 3.24
C ARG A 58 -5.98 2.22 1.86
N VAL A 59 -7.27 1.92 1.72
CA VAL A 59 -7.97 2.04 0.43
C VAL A 59 -8.26 3.50 0.05
N SER A 60 -8.56 4.37 1.02
CA SER A 60 -8.75 5.81 0.77
C SER A 60 -7.45 6.63 0.78
N GLY A 61 -6.36 6.07 1.34
CA GLY A 61 -5.05 6.75 1.46
C GLY A 61 -3.97 6.28 0.48
N GLY A 62 -4.15 5.13 -0.18
CA GLY A 62 -3.12 4.51 -1.03
C GLY A 62 -2.81 5.29 -2.31
N ASN A 63 -3.81 5.92 -2.94
CA ASN A 63 -3.62 6.65 -4.20
C ASN A 63 -3.30 8.14 -4.01
N THR A 64 -3.67 8.70 -2.85
CA THR A 64 -3.54 10.13 -2.59
C THR A 64 -2.10 10.54 -2.33
N ASN A 65 -1.28 9.68 -1.71
CA ASN A 65 0.13 9.98 -1.46
C ASN A 65 0.97 9.97 -2.73
N GLU A 66 0.76 9.01 -3.63
CA GLU A 66 1.49 8.94 -4.89
C GLU A 66 1.11 10.10 -5.82
N MET A 67 -0.18 10.41 -5.93
CA MET A 67 -0.67 11.56 -6.68
C MET A 67 -0.16 12.89 -6.10
N LYS A 68 -0.09 13.03 -4.77
CA LYS A 68 0.48 14.21 -4.10
C LYS A 68 1.98 14.34 -4.40
N LYS A 69 2.75 13.24 -4.29
CA LYS A 69 4.18 13.22 -4.63
C LYS A 69 4.42 13.54 -6.10
N TYR A 70 3.61 12.99 -7.00
CA TYR A 70 3.66 13.30 -8.42
C TYR A 70 3.39 14.79 -8.69
N LYS A 71 2.31 15.35 -8.11
CA LYS A 71 2.01 16.80 -8.24
C LYS A 71 3.13 17.68 -7.69
N GLN A 72 3.74 17.30 -6.56
CA GLN A 72 4.90 18.00 -6.01
C GLN A 72 6.13 17.92 -6.92
N ALA A 73 6.44 16.73 -7.45
CA ALA A 73 7.56 16.51 -8.36
C ALA A 73 7.40 17.28 -9.69
N VAL A 74 6.19 17.31 -10.26
CA VAL A 74 5.88 18.11 -11.46
C VAL A 74 6.04 19.59 -11.16
N LYS A 75 5.56 20.08 -10.02
CA LYS A 75 5.72 21.48 -9.63
C LYS A 75 7.19 21.86 -9.47
N GLN A 76 8.00 21.00 -8.85
CA GLN A 76 9.45 21.20 -8.72
C GLN A 76 10.17 21.14 -10.08
N SER A 77 9.80 20.22 -10.97
CA SER A 77 10.34 20.13 -12.32
C SER A 77 10.03 21.40 -13.13
N LYS A 78 8.77 21.85 -13.11
CA LYS A 78 8.36 23.09 -13.77
C LYS A 78 9.04 24.33 -13.17
N GLN A 79 9.28 24.38 -11.86
CA GLN A 79 10.02 25.48 -11.24
C GLN A 79 11.51 25.46 -11.58
N LYS A 80 12.13 24.27 -11.71
CA LYS A 80 13.56 24.11 -11.99
C LYS A 80 13.92 24.26 -13.47
N TYR A 81 13.01 23.86 -14.37
CA TYR A 81 13.25 23.82 -15.82
C TYR A 81 12.27 24.67 -16.64
N GLY A 82 11.25 25.28 -16.03
CA GLY A 82 10.23 26.08 -16.73
C GLY A 82 10.66 27.48 -17.13
N THR A 83 11.83 27.93 -16.68
CA THR A 83 12.38 29.25 -17.04
C THR A 83 13.67 29.08 -17.84
N SER A 84 13.61 28.38 -18.97
CA SER A 84 14.63 28.41 -20.02
C SER A 84 14.08 27.77 -21.30
N THR A 85 13.05 28.38 -21.89
CA THR A 85 12.89 28.30 -23.34
C THR A 85 13.74 29.43 -23.94
N PRO A 86 14.94 29.17 -24.49
CA PRO A 86 15.40 29.99 -25.58
C PRO A 86 14.44 29.75 -26.74
N ASP A 87 13.72 30.82 -27.07
CA ASP A 87 13.11 31.12 -28.37
C ASP A 87 13.36 30.04 -29.45
N THR A 88 12.40 29.12 -29.62
CA THR A 88 12.41 28.27 -30.81
C THR A 88 11.59 28.97 -31.87
N THR A 89 12.20 29.99 -32.45
CA THR A 89 11.79 30.59 -33.71
C THR A 89 11.56 29.44 -34.69
N LYS A 90 10.31 29.27 -35.14
CA LYS A 90 9.95 28.31 -36.19
C LYS A 90 10.62 28.77 -37.50
N MET A 91 11.87 28.39 -37.71
CA MET A 91 12.49 28.46 -39.03
C MET A 91 12.30 27.12 -39.71
N THR A 92 11.22 27.06 -40.50
CA THR A 92 10.94 26.04 -41.49
C THR A 92 12.14 25.84 -42.41
N LYS A 93 12.62 24.60 -42.44
CA LYS A 93 13.59 24.01 -43.35
C LYS A 93 13.43 24.52 -44.79
N THR A 94 14.43 25.21 -45.34
CA THR A 94 14.83 25.02 -46.75
C THR A 94 16.25 25.54 -46.99
N ALA A 95 16.96 24.80 -47.84
CA ALA A 95 18.08 25.21 -48.70
C ALA A 95 19.54 25.04 -48.19
N LYS A 96 20.13 23.99 -48.78
CA LYS A 96 21.45 23.96 -49.45
C LYS A 96 22.72 24.09 -48.60
N LYS A 97 23.49 22.99 -48.58
CA LYS A 97 24.92 22.92 -48.20
C LYS A 97 25.75 24.01 -48.91
N PRO A 98 26.84 24.46 -48.28
CA PRO A 98 28.14 24.11 -48.82
C PRO A 98 29.14 23.60 -47.77
N ALA A 99 30.25 23.06 -48.28
CA ALA A 99 31.18 22.20 -47.62
C ALA A 99 32.20 22.89 -46.69
N LYS A 100 32.66 22.09 -45.70
CA LYS A 100 34.00 22.04 -45.07
C LYS A 100 34.40 23.19 -44.13
N LYS A 101 34.67 22.84 -42.87
CA LYS A 101 35.97 23.04 -42.16
C LYS A 101 35.99 22.30 -40.81
N ARG A 102 36.91 21.34 -40.67
CA ARG A 102 37.32 20.73 -39.40
C ARG A 102 37.92 21.80 -38.48
N LYS A 103 37.43 21.95 -37.24
CA LYS A 103 38.17 22.61 -36.15
C LYS A 103 37.84 21.97 -34.79
N ALA A 104 38.91 21.46 -34.17
CA ALA A 104 39.19 21.20 -32.75
C ALA A 104 38.15 20.45 -31.89
N ALA A 105 38.53 19.24 -31.46
CA ALA A 105 38.01 18.61 -30.25
C ALA A 105 38.32 19.50 -29.03
N PRO A 106 37.38 19.68 -28.07
CA PRO A 106 37.68 20.40 -26.84
C PRO A 106 38.65 19.59 -25.98
N SER A 107 39.85 20.15 -25.71
CA SER A 107 40.95 19.56 -24.93
C SER A 107 40.70 19.53 -23.42
N HIS A 108 39.44 19.50 -22.98
CA HIS A 108 39.09 19.58 -21.56
C HIS A 108 37.98 18.60 -21.16
N LEU A 109 38.19 17.32 -21.45
CA LEU A 109 37.59 16.27 -20.63
C LEU A 109 38.48 16.10 -19.40
N ARG A 110 38.16 16.77 -18.30
CA ARG A 110 38.69 16.39 -16.99
C ARG A 110 37.88 15.22 -16.46
N VAL A 111 38.57 14.15 -16.13
CA VAL A 111 38.02 12.99 -15.43
C VAL A 111 37.43 13.48 -14.10
N ILE A 112 36.13 13.27 -13.89
CA ILE A 112 35.54 13.43 -12.57
C ILE A 112 36.07 12.28 -11.73
N ASN A 113 37.03 12.56 -10.85
CA ASN A 113 37.39 11.63 -9.78
C ASN A 113 36.20 11.55 -8.82
N GLY A 114 35.38 10.51 -8.97
CA GLY A 114 34.28 10.25 -8.05
C GLY A 114 34.81 9.82 -6.69
N THR A 115 34.55 10.58 -5.64
CA THR A 115 34.65 10.13 -4.24
C THR A 115 33.42 9.28 -3.86
N LYS A 116 33.19 8.20 -4.60
CA LYS A 116 32.14 7.23 -4.24
C LYS A 116 32.64 6.37 -3.08
N GLY A 117 32.56 6.89 -1.85
CA GLY A 117 32.76 6.10 -0.64
C GLY A 117 33.21 6.82 0.63
N LYS A 118 33.62 8.10 0.59
CA LYS A 118 34.31 8.72 1.75
C LYS A 118 33.40 9.27 2.86
N ASP A 119 32.11 9.44 2.59
CA ASP A 119 31.15 9.98 3.58
C ASP A 119 30.24 8.91 4.23
N LYS A 120 30.45 7.61 3.93
CA LYS A 120 29.62 6.55 4.53
C LYS A 120 30.09 6.10 5.92
N ASP A 121 31.35 6.35 6.27
CA ASP A 121 31.94 5.85 7.52
C ASP A 121 32.02 6.91 8.65
N ASN A 122 31.83 8.19 8.35
CA ASN A 122 31.98 9.27 9.35
C ASN A 122 30.69 9.71 10.05
N ASN A 123 29.56 9.02 9.84
CA ASN A 123 28.29 9.36 10.47
C ASN A 123 27.71 8.22 11.31
N ARG A 124 28.57 7.59 12.12
CA ARG A 124 28.20 6.84 13.32
C ARG A 124 28.65 7.62 14.54
N ALA A 125 28.05 8.80 14.75
CA ALA A 125 28.06 9.45 16.04
C ALA A 125 26.91 8.89 16.87
N THR A 126 27.31 8.22 17.93
CA THR A 126 26.55 7.80 19.11
C THR A 126 25.74 8.93 19.74
N PHE A 127 24.52 8.60 20.17
CA PHE A 127 23.87 9.12 21.39
C PHE A 127 23.15 7.95 22.07
#